data_AF-A0A0T6AUY6-F1
#
_entry.id   AF-A0A0T6AUY6-F1
#
_cell.length_a   1.000
_cell.length_b   1.000
_cell.length_c   1.000
_cell.angle_alpha   90.00
_cell.angle_beta   90.00
_cell.angle_gamma   90.00
#
_symmetry.space_group_name_H-M   'P 1'
#
loop_
_entity.id
_entity.type
_entity.pdbx_description
1 polymer ?
#
loop_
_entity_poly.entity_id
_entity_poly.type
_entity_poly.pdbx_seq_one_letter_code
_entity_poly.pdbx_strand_id
1 'polypeptide(L)'
;MKTMEFLVHIVAWIFPEFKFQWLVKESKKNIRIELNFEHEGRNAEKIARMFNRIPWLKVPKIIWDLTTERVLTMEFLEGGQVNDLKYIRENKINPFEVSDKLGKLYSEMIFVNGFVHSDPHPGNILVKKNEKGSCDIILLDHGLYATLHKDVMVAYANLWLSILSRDRVSMKFHASKLGLEGSMYGIFACMVTGRTWDSIISGIDRKKQTAQEKQFFQDQIPNLLPQIVGVLNKVNRQLLLIFKTNDLMRGIDHTLKTAGRMGSFRVMTECCIRSVYCEKISNAHTKIERIKFRITKYWLIFKINLYYTFLSIRQITVGMIGR
;
A
#
# COMPACT_ATOMS: atom_id res chain seq x y z
N MET A 1 17.24 15.32 18.31
CA MET A 1 16.50 16.23 17.41
C MET A 1 17.30 17.44 16.94
N LYS A 2 17.89 18.27 17.82
CA LYS A 2 18.68 19.46 17.42
C LYS A 2 19.87 19.13 16.48
N THR A 3 20.54 18.01 16.72
CA THR A 3 21.64 17.51 15.87
C THR A 3 21.17 17.16 14.46
N MET A 4 19.99 16.54 14.32
CA MET A 4 19.44 16.17 13.01
C MET A 4 19.02 17.39 12.20
N GLU A 5 18.42 18.38 12.86
CA GLU A 5 18.07 19.67 12.26
C GLU A 5 19.33 20.40 11.77
N PHE A 6 20.38 20.45 12.59
CA PHE A 6 21.67 21.03 12.23
C PHE A 6 22.32 20.33 11.01
N LEU A 7 22.35 19.00 10.98
CA LEU A 7 22.89 18.23 9.85
C LEU A 7 22.10 18.49 8.56
N VAL A 8 20.77 18.52 8.63
CA VAL A 8 19.95 18.81 7.45
C VAL A 8 20.13 20.25 6.96
N HIS A 9 20.36 21.21 7.86
CA HIS A 9 20.73 22.57 7.48
C HIS A 9 22.08 22.62 6.76
N ILE A 10 23.08 21.86 7.21
CA ILE A 10 24.37 21.74 6.51
C ILE A 10 24.17 21.13 5.12
N VAL A 11 23.40 20.04 5.01
CA VAL A 11 23.13 19.40 3.72
C VAL A 11 22.38 20.35 2.77
N ALA A 12 21.39 21.09 3.26
CA ALA A 12 20.67 22.07 2.46
C ALA A 12 21.55 23.26 2.04
N TRP A 13 22.59 23.58 2.83
CA TRP A 13 23.58 24.59 2.48
C TRP A 13 24.55 24.10 1.40
N ILE A 14 25.01 22.85 1.49
CA ILE A 14 25.91 22.24 0.49
C ILE A 14 25.16 21.90 -0.81
N PHE A 15 23.90 21.47 -0.71
CA PHE A 15 23.06 21.05 -1.83
C PHE A 15 21.69 21.75 -1.78
N PRO A 16 21.58 23.00 -2.28
CA PRO A 16 20.35 23.81 -2.19
C PRO A 16 19.13 23.19 -2.89
N GLU A 17 19.37 22.30 -3.85
CA GLU A 17 18.35 21.56 -4.58
C GLU A 17 17.65 20.49 -3.71
N PHE A 18 18.30 20.05 -2.63
CA PHE A 18 17.82 19.00 -1.74
C PHE A 18 17.23 19.57 -0.45
N LYS A 19 15.96 19.99 -0.51
CA LYS A 19 15.24 20.55 0.64
C LYS A 19 14.66 19.46 1.56
N PHE A 20 15.51 18.79 2.36
CA PHE A 20 15.08 17.76 3.33
C PHE A 20 14.45 18.30 4.63
N GLN A 21 14.14 19.59 4.72
CA GLN A 21 13.57 20.19 5.93
C GLN A 21 12.22 19.55 6.33
N TRP A 22 11.48 19.02 5.36
CA TRP A 22 10.24 18.29 5.62
C TRP A 22 10.50 16.96 6.37
N LEU A 23 11.60 16.27 6.05
CA LEU A 23 11.97 15.00 6.68
C LEU A 23 12.24 15.20 8.16
N VAL A 24 12.95 16.27 8.53
CA VAL A 24 13.21 16.62 9.93
C VAL A 24 11.92 16.85 10.71
N LYS A 25 10.98 17.59 10.12
CA LYS A 25 9.69 17.88 10.74
C LYS A 25 8.86 16.61 10.93
N GLU A 26 8.86 15.73 9.94
CA GLU A 26 8.12 14.46 10.00
C GLU A 26 8.74 13.50 11.03
N SER A 27 10.06 13.30 11.02
CA SER A 27 10.76 12.48 12.01
C SER A 27 10.55 13.01 13.43
N LYS A 28 10.56 14.34 13.66
CA LYS A 28 10.31 14.92 14.98
C LYS A 28 8.94 14.55 15.54
N LYS A 29 7.93 14.51 14.66
CA LYS A 29 6.56 14.15 15.01
C LYS A 29 6.46 12.67 15.32
N ASN A 30 7.04 11.82 14.45
CA ASN A 30 6.91 10.37 14.56
C ASN A 30 7.71 9.79 15.73
N ILE A 31 8.93 10.26 15.99
CA ILE A 31 9.77 9.76 17.10
C ILE A 31 9.05 9.90 18.46
N ARG A 32 8.30 10.98 18.68
CA ARG A 32 7.55 11.16 19.95
C ARG A 32 6.42 10.14 20.10
N ILE A 33 5.81 9.76 18.98
CA ILE A 33 4.72 8.79 18.94
C ILE A 33 5.29 7.38 19.12
N GLU A 34 6.43 7.10 18.47
CA GLU A 34 7.14 5.81 18.57
C GLU A 34 7.69 5.52 19.97
N LEU A 35 7.98 6.55 20.77
CA LEU A 35 8.46 6.39 22.15
C LEU A 35 7.35 6.12 23.19
N ASN A 36 6.07 6.13 22.79
CA ASN A 36 4.95 5.83 23.68
C ASN A 36 4.26 4.53 23.24
N PHE A 37 4.57 3.44 23.93
CA PHE A 37 4.01 2.13 23.63
C PHE A 37 2.53 1.94 23.98
N GLU A 38 1.94 2.80 24.81
CA GLU A 38 0.48 2.78 24.98
C GLU A 38 -0.22 3.22 23.70
N HIS A 39 0.38 4.15 22.94
CA HIS A 39 -0.14 4.55 21.64
C HIS A 39 -0.10 3.39 20.64
N GLU A 40 1.01 2.65 20.62
CA GLU A 40 1.13 1.42 19.83
C GLU A 40 0.08 0.37 20.20
N GLY A 41 -0.12 0.10 21.50
CA GLY A 41 -1.14 -0.83 21.97
C GLY A 41 -2.56 -0.41 21.55
N ARG A 42 -2.90 0.89 21.62
CA ARG A 42 -4.20 1.40 21.16
C ARG A 42 -4.38 1.27 19.65
N ASN A 43 -3.31 1.44 18.88
CA ASN A 43 -3.34 1.19 17.43
C ASN A 43 -3.59 -0.28 17.12
N ALA A 44 -2.94 -1.21 17.85
CA ALA A 44 -3.15 -2.64 17.71
C ALA A 44 -4.64 -2.99 17.93
N GLU A 45 -5.24 -2.53 19.02
CA GLU A 45 -6.67 -2.76 19.28
C GLU A 45 -7.60 -2.14 18.24
N LYS A 46 -7.24 -0.96 17.71
CA LYS A 46 -8.00 -0.31 16.64
C LYS A 46 -7.98 -1.16 15.36
N ILE A 47 -6.83 -1.73 15.00
CA ILE A 47 -6.70 -2.63 13.84
C ILE A 47 -7.43 -3.94 14.06
N ALA A 48 -7.29 -4.55 15.25
CA ALA A 48 -8.01 -5.76 15.62
C ALA A 48 -9.53 -5.58 15.48
N ARG A 49 -10.07 -4.44 15.94
CA ARG A 49 -11.51 -4.10 15.79
C ARG A 49 -11.90 -3.84 14.34
N MET A 50 -11.08 -3.06 13.61
CA MET A 50 -11.33 -2.70 12.21
C MET A 50 -11.42 -3.93 11.29
N PHE A 51 -10.62 -4.95 11.57
CA PHE A 51 -10.51 -6.15 10.74
C PHE A 51 -11.04 -7.41 11.43
N ASN A 52 -11.93 -7.28 12.42
CA ASN A 52 -12.50 -8.43 13.16
C ASN A 52 -13.21 -9.48 12.27
N ARG A 53 -13.67 -9.07 11.08
CA ARG A 53 -14.31 -9.94 10.07
C ARG A 53 -13.30 -10.69 9.19
N ILE A 54 -12.01 -10.45 9.36
CA ILE A 54 -10.94 -11.10 8.60
C ILE A 54 -10.33 -12.20 9.48
N PRO A 55 -10.75 -13.47 9.31
CA PRO A 55 -10.36 -14.54 10.24
C PRO A 55 -8.86 -14.92 10.18
N TRP A 56 -8.21 -14.65 9.04
CA TRP A 56 -6.80 -14.95 8.80
C TRP A 56 -5.85 -13.83 9.27
N LEU A 57 -6.37 -12.66 9.66
CA LEU A 57 -5.54 -11.60 10.24
C LEU A 57 -5.54 -11.77 11.76
N LYS A 58 -4.35 -11.81 12.35
CA LYS A 58 -4.14 -11.86 13.80
C LYS A 58 -3.39 -10.61 14.23
N VAL A 59 -3.87 -10.02 15.32
CA VAL A 59 -3.20 -8.94 16.04
C VAL A 59 -3.14 -9.38 17.49
N PRO A 60 -1.94 -9.42 18.12
CA PRO A 60 -1.79 -9.77 19.52
C PRO A 60 -2.72 -8.94 20.42
N LYS A 61 -3.38 -9.59 21.39
CA LYS A 61 -4.11 -8.86 22.43
C LYS A 61 -3.14 -8.13 23.34
N ILE A 62 -3.42 -6.86 23.64
CA ILE A 62 -2.61 -6.07 24.56
C ILE A 62 -2.97 -6.42 26.01
N ILE A 63 -1.96 -6.63 26.84
CA ILE A 63 -2.11 -6.87 28.28
C ILE A 63 -1.84 -5.53 28.98
N TRP A 64 -2.90 -4.74 29.14
CA TRP A 64 -2.82 -3.37 29.65
C TRP A 64 -2.25 -3.28 31.07
N ASP A 65 -2.52 -4.26 31.93
CA ASP A 65 -2.00 -4.32 33.30
C ASP A 65 -0.46 -4.39 33.36
N LEU A 66 0.18 -4.83 32.27
CA LEU A 66 1.62 -4.95 32.12
C LEU A 66 2.19 -3.99 31.07
N THR A 67 1.38 -3.07 30.55
CA THR A 67 1.77 -2.10 29.51
C THR A 67 1.93 -0.72 30.11
N THR A 68 2.98 -0.02 29.70
CA THR A 68 3.29 1.37 30.08
C THR A 68 3.79 2.11 28.84
N GLU A 69 4.07 3.41 28.95
CA GLU A 69 4.68 4.18 27.84
C GLU A 69 6.00 3.58 27.33
N ARG A 70 6.73 2.80 28.14
CA ARG A 70 8.06 2.26 27.82
C ARG A 70 8.13 0.75 27.70
N VAL A 71 7.06 0.04 28.04
CA VAL A 71 6.98 -1.43 27.94
C VAL A 71 5.63 -1.80 27.33
N LEU A 72 5.64 -2.48 26.17
CA LEU A 72 4.46 -3.06 25.57
C LEU A 72 4.38 -4.55 25.88
N THR A 73 3.31 -4.99 26.53
CA THR A 73 3.08 -6.42 26.79
C THR A 73 1.87 -6.90 26.01
N MET A 74 2.03 -7.97 25.25
CA MET A 74 0.99 -8.51 24.36
C MET A 74 1.00 -10.03 24.31
N GLU A 75 -0.10 -10.61 23.81
CA GLU A 75 -0.26 -12.04 23.56
C GLU A 75 0.90 -12.59 22.72
N PHE A 76 1.50 -13.68 23.20
CA PHE A 76 2.55 -14.36 22.45
C PHE A 76 1.94 -15.16 21.30
N LEU A 77 2.29 -14.79 20.07
CA LEU A 77 1.88 -15.49 18.84
C LEU A 77 3.11 -16.04 18.13
N GLU A 78 3.08 -17.33 17.83
CA GLU A 78 4.14 -18.00 17.08
C GLU A 78 3.94 -17.87 15.57
N GLY A 79 5.05 -17.82 14.83
CA GLY A 79 5.07 -17.84 13.37
C GLY A 79 6.48 -17.61 12.84
N GLY A 80 6.68 -17.81 11.54
CA GLY A 80 7.92 -17.42 10.86
C GLY A 80 7.79 -16.04 10.24
N GLN A 81 8.91 -15.35 10.06
CA GLN A 81 8.89 -14.04 9.40
C GLN A 81 8.39 -14.16 7.96
N VAL A 82 7.67 -13.15 7.47
CA VAL A 82 7.08 -13.15 6.12
C VAL A 82 8.11 -13.28 5.00
N ASN A 83 9.36 -12.86 5.25
CA ASN A 83 10.48 -12.95 4.32
C ASN A 83 11.29 -14.26 4.47
N ASP A 84 10.96 -15.13 5.44
CA ASP A 84 11.64 -16.41 5.63
C ASP A 84 11.08 -17.48 4.67
N LEU A 85 11.71 -17.57 3.50
CA LEU A 85 11.38 -18.57 2.49
C LEU A 85 11.60 -20.01 2.97
N LYS A 86 12.52 -20.24 3.92
CA LYS A 86 12.79 -21.58 4.43
C LYS A 86 11.61 -22.02 5.31
N TYR A 87 11.20 -21.18 6.26
CA TYR A 87 10.02 -21.43 7.10
C TYR A 87 8.76 -21.64 6.26
N ILE A 88 8.53 -20.80 5.25
CA ILE A 88 7.36 -20.91 4.36
C ILE A 88 7.30 -22.27 3.65
N ARG A 89 8.45 -22.77 3.17
CA ARG A 89 8.53 -24.08 2.50
C ARG A 89 8.33 -25.23 3.48
N GLU A 90 9.02 -25.20 4.62
CA GLU A 90 8.95 -26.24 5.66
C GLU A 90 7.52 -26.39 6.20
N ASN A 91 6.82 -25.26 6.37
CA ASN A 91 5.43 -25.24 6.85
C ASN A 91 4.39 -25.38 5.74
N LYS A 92 4.79 -25.63 4.48
CA LYS A 92 3.90 -25.78 3.32
C LYS A 92 2.90 -24.61 3.21
N ILE A 93 3.38 -23.40 3.45
CA ILE A 93 2.63 -22.15 3.28
C ILE A 93 2.72 -21.73 1.81
N ASN A 94 1.61 -21.29 1.24
CA ASN A 94 1.59 -20.80 -0.13
C ASN A 94 2.07 -19.33 -0.18
N PRO A 95 3.23 -19.01 -0.77
CA PRO A 95 3.72 -17.62 -0.86
C PRO A 95 2.73 -16.68 -1.55
N PHE A 96 1.99 -17.20 -2.54
CA PHE A 96 0.99 -16.42 -3.26
C PHE A 96 -0.20 -16.06 -2.38
N GLU A 97 -0.60 -16.94 -1.47
CA GLU A 97 -1.67 -16.67 -0.52
C GLU A 97 -1.27 -15.55 0.45
N VAL A 98 -0.02 -15.56 0.91
CA VAL A 98 0.55 -14.51 1.76
C VAL A 98 0.52 -13.15 1.05
N SER A 99 1.06 -13.10 -0.17
CA SER A 99 1.08 -11.89 -1.01
C SER A 99 -0.33 -11.35 -1.29
N ASP A 100 -1.29 -12.21 -1.68
CA ASP A 100 -2.67 -11.82 -1.94
C ASP A 100 -3.36 -11.26 -0.68
N LYS A 101 -3.14 -11.88 0.49
CA LYS A 101 -3.70 -11.44 1.76
C LYS A 101 -3.11 -10.11 2.23
N LEU A 102 -1.79 -9.93 2.11
CA LEU A 102 -1.15 -8.64 2.42
C LEU A 102 -1.64 -7.55 1.46
N GLY A 103 -1.67 -7.82 0.15
CA GLY A 103 -2.20 -6.88 -0.84
C GLY A 103 -3.64 -6.47 -0.52
N LYS A 104 -4.49 -7.43 -0.11
CA LYS A 104 -5.85 -7.16 0.36
C LYS A 104 -5.87 -6.30 1.63
N LEU A 105 -5.06 -6.63 2.63
CA LEU A 105 -4.99 -5.92 3.90
C LEU A 105 -4.63 -4.44 3.69
N TYR A 106 -3.53 -4.18 2.96
CA TYR A 106 -3.07 -2.83 2.68
C TYR A 106 -4.02 -2.06 1.76
N SER A 107 -4.65 -2.73 0.77
CA SER A 107 -5.67 -2.09 -0.06
C SER A 107 -6.88 -1.62 0.76
N GLU A 108 -7.36 -2.42 1.72
CA GLU A 108 -8.44 -2.02 2.62
C GLU A 108 -8.00 -0.91 3.59
N MET A 109 -6.77 -0.96 4.12
CA MET A 109 -6.23 0.11 4.96
C MET A 109 -6.16 1.45 4.21
N ILE A 110 -5.66 1.43 2.97
CA ILE A 110 -5.42 2.63 2.15
C ILE A 110 -6.71 3.19 1.56
N PHE A 111 -7.50 2.38 0.87
CA PHE A 111 -8.60 2.87 0.03
C PHE A 111 -9.98 2.81 0.70
N VAL A 112 -10.11 2.08 1.82
CA VAL A 112 -11.42 1.91 2.46
C VAL A 112 -11.45 2.58 3.82
N ASN A 113 -10.48 2.29 4.69
CA ASN A 113 -10.48 2.77 6.06
C ASN A 113 -9.73 4.09 6.24
N GLY A 114 -8.74 4.37 5.39
CA GLY A 114 -7.89 5.54 5.53
C GLY A 114 -7.01 5.51 6.78
N PHE A 115 -6.71 4.32 7.32
CA PHE A 115 -5.82 4.14 8.47
C PHE A 115 -4.76 3.12 8.09
N VAL A 116 -3.56 3.63 7.77
CA VAL A 116 -2.54 2.89 7.01
C VAL A 116 -1.34 2.61 7.88
N HIS A 117 -0.98 1.34 8.01
CA HIS A 117 0.28 0.96 8.64
C HIS A 117 1.44 1.41 7.76
N SER A 118 2.24 2.32 8.30
CA SER A 118 3.24 3.08 7.57
C SER A 118 4.65 2.49 7.65
N ASP A 119 4.81 1.39 8.40
CA ASP A 119 6.09 0.69 8.52
C ASP A 119 5.92 -0.83 8.60
N PRO A 120 5.43 -1.47 7.51
CA PRO A 120 5.22 -2.92 7.49
C PRO A 120 6.54 -3.68 7.30
N HIS A 121 7.50 -3.47 8.19
CA HIS A 121 8.79 -4.12 8.11
C HIS A 121 8.61 -5.64 8.16
N PRO A 122 9.28 -6.42 7.28
CA PRO A 122 9.07 -7.87 7.22
C PRO A 122 9.31 -8.60 8.56
N GLY A 123 10.16 -8.05 9.42
CA GLY A 123 10.40 -8.58 10.77
C GLY A 123 9.19 -8.49 11.71
N ASN A 124 8.25 -7.57 11.44
CA ASN A 124 7.06 -7.33 12.27
C ASN A 124 5.81 -8.03 11.72
N ILE A 125 5.99 -8.85 10.67
CA ILE A 125 4.92 -9.62 10.05
C ILE A 125 5.30 -11.09 10.13
N LEU A 126 4.55 -11.85 10.92
CA LEU A 126 4.68 -13.30 10.97
C LEU A 126 3.62 -13.98 10.11
N VAL A 127 3.97 -15.16 9.62
CA VAL A 127 3.07 -16.07 8.92
C VAL A 127 3.03 -17.39 9.66
N LYS A 128 1.83 -17.95 9.82
CA LYS A 128 1.62 -19.28 10.42
C LYS A 128 0.54 -20.01 9.64
N LYS A 129 0.73 -21.32 9.43
CA LYS A 129 -0.34 -22.14 8.85
C LYS A 129 -1.35 -22.48 9.94
N ASN A 130 -2.61 -22.17 9.71
CA ASN A 130 -3.68 -22.51 10.64
C ASN A 130 -4.17 -23.95 10.43
N GLU A 131 -4.96 -24.45 11.38
CA GLU A 131 -5.52 -25.81 11.37
C GLU A 131 -6.40 -26.08 10.14
N LYS A 132 -6.98 -25.02 9.53
CA LYS A 132 -7.81 -25.10 8.32
C LYS A 132 -6.96 -25.15 7.03
N GLY A 133 -5.64 -25.19 7.16
CA GLY A 133 -4.70 -25.23 6.04
C GLY A 133 -4.44 -23.90 5.35
N SER A 134 -5.01 -22.80 5.84
CA SER A 134 -4.83 -21.44 5.32
C SER A 134 -3.75 -20.69 6.11
N CYS A 135 -3.10 -19.71 5.50
CA CYS A 135 -2.05 -18.92 6.16
C CYS A 135 -2.62 -17.76 6.99
N ASP A 136 -2.41 -17.76 8.29
CA ASP A 136 -2.65 -16.59 9.13
C ASP A 136 -1.49 -15.60 8.99
N ILE A 137 -1.83 -14.32 8.93
CA ILE A 137 -0.90 -13.18 8.96
C ILE A 137 -1.01 -12.54 10.32
N ILE A 138 0.11 -12.42 11.01
CA ILE A 138 0.22 -11.81 12.33
C ILE A 138 0.96 -10.49 12.17
N LEU A 139 0.32 -9.37 12.54
CA LEU A 139 0.96 -8.07 12.63
C LEU A 139 1.38 -7.82 14.09
N LEU A 140 2.67 -7.57 14.30
CA LEU A 140 3.23 -7.34 15.64
C LEU A 140 3.36 -5.85 15.96
N ASP A 141 3.91 -5.08 15.02
CA ASP A 141 4.20 -3.66 15.20
C ASP A 141 3.00 -2.81 14.82
N HIS A 142 2.62 -1.92 15.72
CA HIS A 142 1.56 -0.95 15.50
C HIS A 142 1.97 0.50 15.83
N GLY A 143 3.26 0.79 15.90
CA GLY A 143 3.81 2.08 16.30
C GLY A 143 3.49 3.20 15.30
N LEU A 144 3.62 2.92 14.00
CA LEU A 144 3.47 3.95 12.96
C LEU A 144 2.25 3.74 12.06
N TYR A 145 1.26 4.59 12.24
CA TYR A 145 0.07 4.70 11.40
C TYR A 145 -0.15 6.10 10.83
N ALA A 146 -0.55 6.15 9.56
CA ALA A 146 -1.02 7.36 8.90
C ALA A 146 -2.55 7.35 8.85
N THR A 147 -3.18 8.48 9.17
CA THR A 147 -4.61 8.67 8.90
C THR A 147 -4.77 9.52 7.64
N LEU A 148 -5.44 8.95 6.64
CA LEU A 148 -5.76 9.60 5.37
C LEU A 148 -7.10 10.32 5.45
N HIS A 149 -7.08 11.60 5.09
CA HIS A 149 -8.33 12.32 4.85
C HIS A 149 -9.08 11.71 3.66
N LYS A 150 -10.41 11.69 3.77
CA LYS A 150 -11.29 11.09 2.77
C LYS A 150 -11.05 11.62 1.36
N ASP A 151 -10.83 12.92 1.22
CA ASP A 151 -10.54 13.57 -0.08
C ASP A 151 -9.23 13.06 -0.69
N VAL A 152 -8.18 12.89 0.12
CA VAL A 152 -6.88 12.37 -0.31
C VAL A 152 -7.02 10.90 -0.71
N MET A 153 -7.71 10.11 0.11
CA MET A 153 -7.99 8.70 -0.16
C MET A 153 -8.74 8.51 -1.48
N VAL A 154 -9.81 9.29 -1.71
CA VAL A 154 -10.62 9.24 -2.93
C VAL A 154 -9.85 9.76 -4.15
N ALA A 155 -9.06 10.83 -4.00
CA ALA A 155 -8.20 11.33 -5.07
C ALA A 155 -7.15 10.28 -5.47
N TYR A 156 -6.55 9.61 -4.49
CA TYR A 156 -5.58 8.54 -4.72
C TYR A 156 -6.22 7.29 -5.34
N ALA A 157 -7.43 6.90 -4.92
CA ALA A 157 -8.20 5.85 -5.56
C ALA A 157 -8.52 6.17 -7.04
N ASN A 158 -8.95 7.39 -7.33
CA ASN A 158 -9.23 7.80 -8.70
C ASN A 158 -7.96 7.90 -9.55
N LEU A 159 -6.82 8.30 -8.99
CA LEU A 159 -5.52 8.24 -9.68
C LEU A 159 -5.22 6.80 -10.11
N TRP A 160 -5.35 5.82 -9.22
CA TRP A 160 -5.15 4.41 -9.54
C TRP A 160 -6.11 3.91 -10.64
N LEU A 161 -7.40 4.27 -10.57
CA LEU A 161 -8.36 3.93 -11.63
C LEU A 161 -8.02 4.60 -12.97
N SER A 162 -7.47 5.82 -12.93
CA SER A 162 -7.00 6.54 -14.13
C SER A 162 -5.79 5.85 -14.75
N ILE A 163 -4.83 5.42 -13.93
CA ILE A 163 -3.66 4.62 -14.34
C ILE A 163 -4.12 3.33 -15.03
N LEU A 164 -5.05 2.59 -14.42
CA LEU A 164 -5.58 1.33 -14.97
C LEU A 164 -6.36 1.52 -16.27
N SER A 165 -7.11 2.63 -16.39
CA SER A 165 -7.83 2.98 -17.62
C SER A 165 -6.96 3.65 -18.68
N ARG A 166 -5.71 4.01 -18.35
CA ARG A 166 -4.76 4.75 -19.19
C ARG A 166 -5.25 6.16 -19.56
N ASP A 167 -6.12 6.73 -18.73
CA ASP A 167 -6.65 8.08 -18.91
C ASP A 167 -5.67 9.13 -18.37
N ARG A 168 -4.89 9.71 -19.28
CA ARG A 168 -3.88 10.73 -18.94
C ARG A 168 -4.49 12.01 -18.39
N VAL A 169 -5.69 12.38 -18.84
CA VAL A 169 -6.37 13.62 -18.41
C VAL A 169 -6.81 13.46 -16.97
N SER A 170 -7.46 12.33 -16.65
CA SER A 170 -7.87 12.02 -15.29
C SER A 170 -6.67 11.79 -14.37
N MET A 171 -5.59 11.15 -14.83
CA MET A 171 -4.34 11.02 -14.06
C MET A 171 -3.79 12.39 -13.64
N LYS A 172 -3.70 13.34 -14.57
CA LYS A 172 -3.22 14.70 -14.29
C LYS A 172 -4.15 15.44 -13.33
N PHE A 173 -5.47 15.31 -13.51
CA PHE A 173 -6.45 15.94 -12.64
C PHE A 173 -6.39 15.40 -11.20
N HIS A 174 -6.28 14.09 -11.01
CA HIS A 174 -6.20 13.50 -9.68
C HIS A 174 -4.83 13.70 -9.03
N ALA A 175 -3.75 13.75 -9.80
CA ALA A 175 -2.43 14.14 -9.30
C ALA A 175 -2.42 15.58 -8.76
N SER A 176 -3.12 16.52 -9.39
CA SER A 176 -3.22 17.90 -8.87
C SER A 176 -3.97 17.99 -7.55
N LYS A 177 -5.03 17.18 -7.37
CA LYS A 177 -5.71 17.03 -6.07
C LYS A 177 -4.81 16.47 -4.97
N LEU A 178 -3.71 15.82 -5.33
CA LEU A 178 -2.72 15.25 -4.40
C LEU A 178 -1.49 16.16 -4.21
N GLY A 179 -1.54 17.40 -4.72
CA GLY A 179 -0.48 18.41 -4.55
C GLY A 179 0.54 18.48 -5.68
N LEU A 180 0.31 17.78 -6.80
CA LEU A 180 1.25 17.73 -7.92
C LEU A 180 0.72 18.45 -9.15
N GLU A 181 1.40 19.54 -9.52
CA GLU A 181 1.02 20.36 -10.67
C GLU A 181 1.79 19.97 -11.94
N GLY A 182 1.20 20.29 -13.09
CA GLY A 182 1.89 20.24 -14.38
C GLY A 182 2.24 18.83 -14.86
N SER A 183 3.49 18.65 -15.28
CA SER A 183 4.02 17.43 -15.91
C SER A 183 4.49 16.37 -14.91
N MET A 184 4.51 16.67 -13.60
CA MET A 184 5.04 15.75 -12.58
C MET A 184 4.17 14.51 -12.36
N TYR A 185 2.94 14.49 -12.88
CA TYR A 185 2.02 13.35 -12.74
C TYR A 185 2.58 12.05 -13.35
N GLY A 186 3.42 12.15 -14.39
CA GLY A 186 4.05 10.99 -15.03
C GLY A 186 5.02 10.26 -14.10
N ILE A 187 5.97 11.01 -13.52
CA ILE A 187 6.91 10.49 -12.53
C ILE A 187 6.18 9.96 -11.30
N PHE A 188 5.17 10.69 -10.84
CA PHE A 188 4.36 10.26 -9.71
C PHE A 188 3.65 8.93 -9.99
N ALA A 189 3.08 8.74 -11.18
CA ALA A 189 2.49 7.46 -11.58
C ALA A 189 3.55 6.34 -11.60
N CYS A 190 4.77 6.61 -12.08
CA CYS A 190 5.88 5.65 -12.03
C CYS A 190 6.26 5.29 -10.60
N MET A 191 6.35 6.27 -9.69
CA MET A 191 6.67 6.05 -8.26
C MET A 191 5.59 5.19 -7.57
N VAL A 192 4.32 5.54 -7.78
CA VAL A 192 3.17 4.86 -7.17
C VAL A 192 3.01 3.43 -7.68
N THR A 193 3.26 3.19 -8.97
CA THR A 193 3.12 1.86 -9.57
C THR A 193 4.38 1.00 -9.47
N GLY A 194 5.56 1.62 -9.36
CA GLY A 194 6.85 0.94 -9.46
C GLY A 194 7.10 0.40 -10.88
N ARG A 195 6.45 1.00 -11.88
CA ARG A 195 6.53 0.62 -13.29
C ARG A 195 7.02 1.80 -14.12
N THR A 196 7.64 1.50 -15.26
CA THR A 196 8.02 2.51 -16.24
C THR A 196 6.78 3.13 -16.89
N TRP A 197 6.95 4.33 -17.43
CA TRP A 197 5.89 5.04 -18.13
C TRP A 197 5.34 4.23 -19.32
N ASP A 198 6.21 3.56 -20.06
CA ASP A 198 5.82 2.73 -21.22
C ASP A 198 4.94 1.55 -20.80
N SER A 199 5.22 0.94 -19.65
CA SER A 199 4.42 -0.16 -19.11
C SER A 199 3.07 0.34 -18.57
N ILE A 200 3.02 1.56 -18.04
CA ILE A 200 1.76 2.23 -17.65
C ILE A 200 0.86 2.45 -18.87
N ILE A 201 1.41 3.04 -19.94
CA ILE A 201 0.64 3.31 -21.17
C ILE A 201 0.28 2.01 -21.91
N SER A 202 1.15 0.99 -21.86
CA SER A 202 0.86 -0.33 -22.43
C SER A 202 -0.21 -1.11 -21.67
N GLY A 203 -0.45 -0.79 -20.40
CA GLY A 203 -1.37 -1.50 -19.50
C GLY A 203 -0.63 -2.41 -18.51
N ILE A 204 -0.57 -1.96 -17.25
CA ILE A 204 0.09 -2.68 -16.15
C ILE A 204 -0.63 -3.97 -15.74
N ASP A 205 -1.91 -4.07 -16.05
CA ASP A 205 -2.76 -5.23 -15.81
C ASP A 205 -2.44 -6.39 -16.77
N ARG A 206 -1.81 -6.10 -17.92
CA ARG A 206 -1.57 -7.09 -18.98
C ARG A 206 -0.14 -7.59 -19.04
N LYS A 207 0.85 -6.75 -18.69
CA LYS A 207 2.27 -7.09 -18.76
C LYS A 207 2.85 -7.41 -17.38
N LYS A 208 3.35 -8.64 -17.20
CA LYS A 208 4.16 -9.00 -16.03
C LYS A 208 5.40 -8.12 -15.97
N GLN A 209 5.83 -7.78 -14.76
CA GLN A 209 7.08 -7.05 -14.56
C GLN A 209 8.25 -7.95 -14.97
N THR A 210 9.12 -7.47 -15.84
CA THR A 210 10.31 -8.22 -16.27
C THR A 210 11.53 -7.77 -15.48
N ALA A 211 12.53 -8.65 -15.36
CA ALA A 211 13.82 -8.30 -14.75
C ALA A 211 14.49 -7.12 -15.49
N GLN A 212 14.31 -7.05 -16.81
CA GLN A 212 14.79 -5.95 -17.66
C GLN A 212 14.10 -4.60 -17.35
N GLU A 213 12.78 -4.59 -17.12
CA GLU A 213 12.08 -3.36 -16.69
C GLU A 213 12.62 -2.86 -15.35
N LYS A 214 12.91 -3.78 -14.41
CA LYS A 214 13.46 -3.44 -13.10
C LYS A 214 14.87 -2.86 -13.21
N GLN A 215 15.72 -3.49 -14.02
CA GLN A 215 17.09 -3.05 -14.24
C GLN A 215 17.13 -1.68 -14.95
N PHE A 216 16.34 -1.51 -16.02
CA PHE A 216 16.20 -0.23 -16.70
C PHE A 216 15.73 0.87 -15.75
N PHE A 217 14.76 0.59 -14.88
CA PHE A 217 14.30 1.58 -13.91
C PHE A 217 15.43 1.95 -12.94
N GLN A 218 16.18 0.97 -12.43
CA GLN A 218 17.34 1.19 -11.54
C GLN A 218 18.43 2.03 -12.19
N ASP A 219 18.76 1.76 -13.45
CA ASP A 219 19.77 2.51 -14.20
C ASP A 219 19.36 3.97 -14.45
N GLN A 220 18.05 4.25 -14.52
CA GLN A 220 17.52 5.60 -14.71
C GLN A 220 17.32 6.36 -13.39
N ILE A 221 17.42 5.71 -12.21
CA ILE A 221 17.21 6.37 -10.90
C ILE A 221 18.06 7.64 -10.74
N PRO A 222 19.37 7.68 -11.07
CA PRO A 222 20.18 8.88 -10.90
C PRO A 222 19.63 10.09 -11.67
N ASN A 223 19.15 9.86 -12.90
CA ASN A 223 18.58 10.90 -13.76
C ASN A 223 17.18 11.33 -13.31
N LEU A 224 16.43 10.44 -12.66
CA LEU A 224 15.09 10.69 -12.15
C LEU A 224 15.10 11.28 -10.74
N LEU A 225 16.21 11.18 -10.00
CA LEU A 225 16.32 11.58 -8.60
C LEU A 225 15.87 13.03 -8.34
N PRO A 226 16.26 14.05 -9.14
CA PRO A 226 15.79 15.42 -8.93
C PRO A 226 14.27 15.54 -9.08
N GLN A 227 13.68 14.80 -10.02
CA GLN A 227 12.23 14.80 -10.25
C GLN A 227 11.49 14.08 -9.12
N ILE A 228 12.03 12.96 -8.63
CA ILE A 228 11.51 12.22 -7.47
C ILE A 228 11.50 13.12 -6.24
N VAL A 229 12.62 13.79 -5.95
CA VAL A 229 12.72 14.76 -4.84
C VAL A 229 11.71 15.89 -5.01
N GLY A 230 11.55 16.40 -6.25
CA GLY A 230 10.53 17.40 -6.59
C GLY A 230 9.10 16.95 -6.27
N VAL A 231 8.76 15.70 -6.60
CA VAL A 231 7.46 15.09 -6.26
C VAL A 231 7.30 14.97 -4.75
N LEU A 232 8.29 14.41 -4.04
CA LEU A 232 8.24 14.23 -2.58
C LEU A 232 8.09 15.55 -1.81
N ASN A 233 8.65 16.64 -2.33
CA ASN A 233 8.54 17.97 -1.72
C ASN A 233 7.15 18.61 -1.87
N LYS A 234 6.40 18.27 -2.93
CA LYS A 234 5.11 18.91 -3.27
C LYS A 234 3.89 18.07 -2.94
N VAL A 235 4.02 16.75 -3.01
CA VAL A 235 2.92 15.82 -2.77
C VAL A 235 2.35 15.99 -1.36
N ASN A 236 1.06 15.69 -1.20
CA ASN A 236 0.43 15.66 0.11
C ASN A 236 1.22 14.76 1.06
N ARG A 237 1.59 15.30 2.23
CA ARG A 237 2.43 14.61 3.23
C ARG A 237 1.89 13.24 3.65
N GLN A 238 0.57 13.07 3.65
CA GLN A 238 -0.05 11.80 4.02
C GLN A 238 0.29 10.65 3.04
N LEU A 239 0.66 10.98 1.80
CA LEU A 239 1.09 9.99 0.79
C LEU A 239 2.54 9.54 0.98
N LEU A 240 3.39 10.30 1.68
CA LEU A 240 4.79 9.93 1.88
C LEU A 240 4.91 8.59 2.63
N LEU A 241 4.04 8.39 3.61
CA LEU A 241 3.96 7.16 4.38
C LEU A 241 3.40 6.00 3.55
N ILE A 242 2.49 6.27 2.61
CA ILE A 242 2.01 5.25 1.66
C ILE A 242 3.14 4.80 0.73
N PHE A 243 4.02 5.70 0.28
CA PHE A 243 5.16 5.29 -0.54
C PHE A 243 6.06 4.31 0.21
N LYS A 244 6.37 4.59 1.48
CA LYS A 244 7.12 3.67 2.33
C LYS A 244 6.43 2.30 2.44
N THR A 245 5.12 2.29 2.71
CA THR A 245 4.32 1.05 2.75
C THR A 245 4.39 0.28 1.43
N ASN A 246 4.21 0.97 0.29
CA ASN A 246 4.25 0.33 -1.03
C ASN A 246 5.61 -0.29 -1.34
N ASP A 247 6.71 0.39 -0.99
CA ASP A 247 8.06 -0.09 -1.25
C ASP A 247 8.40 -1.30 -0.40
N LEU A 248 8.00 -1.31 0.88
CA LEU A 248 8.15 -2.48 1.75
C LEU A 248 7.31 -3.66 1.26
N MET A 249 6.07 -3.41 0.81
CA MET A 249 5.22 -4.44 0.21
C MET A 249 5.84 -5.04 -1.07
N ARG A 250 6.42 -4.22 -1.93
CA ARG A 250 7.18 -4.69 -3.11
C ARG A 250 8.40 -5.52 -2.70
N GLY A 251 9.08 -5.15 -1.62
CA GLY A 251 10.18 -5.90 -1.04
C GLY A 251 9.77 -7.30 -0.57
N ILE A 252 8.60 -7.41 0.07
CA ILE A 252 8.02 -8.69 0.48
C ILE A 252 7.67 -9.54 -0.75
N ASP A 253 6.97 -8.99 -1.74
CA ASP A 253 6.61 -9.70 -2.97
C ASP A 253 7.83 -10.19 -3.77
N HIS A 254 8.89 -9.38 -3.78
CA HIS A 254 10.16 -9.77 -4.39
C HIS A 254 10.79 -10.96 -3.66
N THR A 255 10.83 -10.92 -2.33
CA THR A 255 11.38 -12.00 -1.52
C THR A 255 10.57 -13.29 -1.68
N LEU A 256 9.23 -13.19 -1.66
CA LEU A 256 8.31 -14.30 -1.86
C LEU A 256 8.32 -14.87 -3.30
N LYS A 257 8.99 -14.20 -4.24
CA LYS A 257 8.97 -14.51 -5.69
C LYS A 257 7.54 -14.50 -6.26
N THR A 258 6.68 -13.66 -5.71
CA THR A 258 5.28 -13.49 -6.12
C THR A 258 5.07 -12.26 -7.01
N ALA A 259 6.12 -11.46 -7.23
CA ALA A 259 6.10 -10.29 -8.09
C ALA A 259 5.48 -10.60 -9.47
N GLY A 260 4.38 -9.91 -9.80
CA GLY A 260 3.73 -9.99 -11.10
C GLY A 260 2.45 -10.82 -11.19
N ARG A 261 1.80 -11.20 -10.07
CA ARG A 261 0.45 -11.79 -10.11
C ARG A 261 -0.63 -10.71 -10.06
N MET A 262 -1.64 -10.87 -10.92
CA MET A 262 -2.76 -9.94 -11.11
C MET A 262 -3.76 -9.90 -9.94
N GLY A 263 -3.64 -10.82 -8.96
CA GLY A 263 -4.54 -10.95 -7.81
C GLY A 263 -4.59 -9.67 -6.95
N SER A 264 -3.41 -9.12 -6.66
CA SER A 264 -3.26 -7.86 -5.92
C SER A 264 -3.92 -6.68 -6.65
N PHE A 265 -3.82 -6.61 -7.98
CA PHE A 265 -4.46 -5.56 -8.78
C PHE A 265 -5.99 -5.65 -8.75
N ARG A 266 -6.56 -6.85 -8.83
CA ARG A 266 -8.02 -7.03 -8.75
C ARG A 266 -8.58 -6.47 -7.44
N VAL A 267 -8.00 -6.90 -6.31
CA VAL A 267 -8.47 -6.49 -4.97
C VAL A 267 -8.27 -4.99 -4.76
N MET A 268 -7.11 -4.46 -5.17
CA MET A 268 -6.85 -3.03 -5.11
C MET A 268 -7.87 -2.23 -5.95
N THR A 269 -8.18 -2.68 -7.17
CA THR A 269 -9.17 -2.02 -8.05
C THR A 269 -10.57 -2.03 -7.41
N GLU A 270 -10.97 -3.15 -6.81
CA GLU A 270 -12.23 -3.25 -6.07
C GLU A 270 -12.28 -2.26 -4.90
N CYS A 271 -11.20 -2.17 -4.12
CA CYS A 271 -11.09 -1.22 -3.01
C CYS A 271 -11.15 0.23 -3.50
N CYS A 272 -10.50 0.56 -4.63
CA CYS A 272 -10.57 1.88 -5.25
C CYS A 272 -12.01 2.23 -5.67
N ILE A 273 -12.72 1.30 -6.30
CA ILE A 273 -14.13 1.50 -6.69
C ILE A 273 -15.01 1.69 -5.46
N ARG A 274 -14.81 0.88 -4.42
CA ARG A 274 -15.52 1.05 -3.15
C ARG A 274 -15.28 2.44 -2.57
N SER A 275 -14.03 2.92 -2.51
CA SER A 275 -13.68 4.27 -2.07
C SER A 275 -14.49 5.34 -2.81
N VAL A 276 -14.43 5.33 -4.14
CA VAL A 276 -15.00 6.37 -4.99
C VAL A 276 -16.54 6.36 -4.93
N TYR A 277 -17.15 5.19 -4.95
CA TYR A 277 -18.61 5.10 -4.93
C TYR A 277 -19.20 5.30 -3.54
N CYS A 278 -18.49 4.95 -2.46
CA CYS A 278 -18.92 5.33 -1.10
C CYS A 278 -18.95 6.86 -0.94
N GLU A 279 -17.99 7.58 -1.52
CA GLU A 279 -17.99 9.04 -1.57
C GLU A 279 -19.20 9.58 -2.35
N LYS A 280 -19.41 9.10 -3.58
CA LYS A 280 -20.54 9.50 -4.41
C LYS A 280 -21.89 9.24 -3.76
N ILE A 281 -22.05 8.11 -3.06
CA ILE A 281 -23.27 7.78 -2.32
C ILE A 281 -23.46 8.71 -1.12
N SER A 282 -22.39 9.05 -0.41
CA SER A 282 -22.41 9.98 0.73
C SER A 282 -22.85 11.39 0.30
N ASN A 283 -22.38 11.84 -0.86
CA ASN A 283 -22.65 13.19 -1.39
C ASN A 283 -23.94 13.26 -2.23
N ALA A 284 -24.61 12.13 -2.48
CA ALA A 284 -25.85 12.10 -3.23
C ALA A 284 -27.01 12.69 -2.42
N HIS A 285 -27.70 13.66 -3.04
CA HIS A 285 -28.83 14.38 -2.45
C HIS A 285 -30.13 13.57 -2.53
N THR A 286 -30.30 12.77 -3.58
CA THR A 286 -31.54 12.01 -3.78
C THR A 286 -31.38 10.50 -3.52
N LYS A 287 -32.48 9.84 -3.10
CA LYS A 287 -32.51 8.38 -2.93
C LYS A 287 -32.27 7.64 -4.25
N ILE A 288 -32.77 8.18 -5.36
CA ILE A 288 -32.59 7.61 -6.70
C ILE A 288 -31.11 7.61 -7.11
N GLU A 289 -30.40 8.73 -6.90
CA GLU A 289 -28.95 8.80 -7.15
C GLU A 289 -28.18 7.80 -6.29
N ARG A 290 -28.53 7.66 -5.00
CA ARG A 290 -27.90 6.66 -4.13
C ARG A 290 -28.09 5.24 -4.65
N ILE A 291 -29.30 4.90 -5.09
CA ILE A 291 -29.59 3.59 -5.70
C ILE A 291 -28.80 3.41 -6.99
N LYS A 292 -28.81 4.41 -7.88
CA LYS A 292 -28.04 4.41 -9.12
C LYS A 292 -26.55 4.15 -8.86
N PHE A 293 -25.94 4.89 -7.94
CA PHE A 293 -24.53 4.71 -7.57
C PHE A 293 -24.25 3.34 -6.95
N ARG A 294 -25.16 2.80 -6.13
CA ARG A 294 -25.04 1.43 -5.60
C ARG A 294 -25.06 0.41 -6.73
N ILE A 295 -26.02 0.50 -7.66
CA ILE A 295 -26.12 -0.40 -8.82
C ILE A 295 -24.86 -0.31 -9.67
N THR A 296 -24.42 0.91 -10.01
CA THR A 296 -23.20 1.10 -10.82
C THR A 296 -21.96 0.55 -10.11
N LYS A 297 -21.83 0.73 -8.79
CA LYS A 297 -20.73 0.15 -8.00
C LYS A 297 -20.70 -1.37 -8.14
N TYR A 298 -21.83 -2.04 -7.88
CA TYR A 298 -21.91 -3.51 -7.98
C TYR A 298 -21.67 -4.00 -9.40
N TRP A 299 -22.19 -3.30 -10.41
CA TRP A 299 -21.96 -3.62 -11.82
C TRP A 299 -20.47 -3.54 -12.20
N LEU A 300 -19.76 -2.49 -11.77
CA LEU A 300 -18.33 -2.36 -12.05
C LEU A 300 -17.50 -3.45 -11.36
N ILE A 301 -17.79 -3.74 -10.09
CA ILE A 301 -17.13 -4.82 -9.35
C ILE A 301 -17.37 -6.17 -10.06
N PHE A 302 -18.63 -6.42 -10.49
CA PHE A 302 -18.96 -7.62 -11.26
C PHE A 302 -18.17 -7.70 -12.58
N LYS A 303 -18.13 -6.61 -13.35
CA LYS A 303 -17.38 -6.54 -14.62
C LYS A 303 -15.88 -6.82 -14.41
N ILE A 304 -15.29 -6.29 -13.34
CA ILE A 304 -13.88 -6.52 -12.99
C ILE A 304 -13.66 -7.98 -12.60
N ASN A 305 -14.54 -8.53 -11.77
CA ASN A 305 -14.45 -9.94 -11.40
C ASN A 305 -14.51 -10.84 -12.64
N LEU A 306 -15.42 -10.55 -13.57
CA LEU A 306 -15.51 -11.25 -14.85
C LEU A 306 -14.23 -11.11 -15.68
N TYR A 307 -13.70 -9.89 -15.82
CA TYR A 307 -12.49 -9.61 -16.58
C TYR A 307 -11.25 -10.35 -16.04
N TYR A 308 -11.00 -10.27 -14.73
CA TYR A 308 -9.86 -10.97 -14.12
C TYR A 308 -10.05 -12.49 -14.09
N THR A 309 -11.28 -12.97 -14.01
CA THR A 309 -11.58 -14.41 -14.13
C THR A 309 -11.26 -14.90 -15.54
N PHE A 310 -11.68 -14.16 -16.56
CA PHE A 310 -11.35 -14.46 -17.96
C PHE A 310 -9.83 -14.45 -18.21
N LEU A 311 -9.10 -13.46 -17.69
CA LEU A 311 -7.64 -13.39 -17.80
C LEU A 311 -6.95 -14.56 -17.09
N SER A 312 -7.43 -14.93 -15.90
CA SER A 312 -6.91 -16.09 -15.16
C SER A 312 -7.10 -17.38 -15.96
N ILE A 313 -8.28 -17.59 -16.55
CA ILE A 313 -8.57 -18.75 -17.41
C ILE A 313 -7.63 -18.74 -18.61
N ARG A 314 -7.51 -17.61 -19.33
CA ARG A 314 -6.65 -17.48 -20.51
C ARG A 314 -5.17 -17.77 -20.18
N GLN A 315 -4.68 -17.31 -19.03
CA GLN A 315 -3.31 -17.62 -18.58
C GLN A 315 -3.11 -19.12 -18.28
N ILE A 316 -4.11 -19.79 -17.71
CA ILE A 316 -4.07 -21.24 -17.48
C ILE A 316 -4.05 -21.98 -18.83
N THR A 317 -4.89 -21.58 -19.79
CA THR A 317 -4.94 -22.20 -21.12
C THR A 317 -3.63 -22.04 -21.88
N VAL A 318 -3.03 -20.84 -21.88
CA VAL A 318 -1.72 -20.59 -22.52
C VAL A 318 -0.58 -21.32 -21.81
N GLY A 319 -0.66 -21.46 -20.48
CA GLY A 319 0.32 -22.23 -19.69
C GLY A 319 0.25 -23.75 -19.89
N MET A 320 -0.90 -24.30 -20.31
CA MET A 320 -1.04 -25.72 -20.67
C MET A 320 -0.57 -26.03 -22.10
N ILE A 321 -0.61 -25.06 -23.01
CA ILE A 321 -0.16 -25.25 -24.41
C ILE A 321 1.37 -25.05 -24.55
N GLY A 322 2.01 -24.42 -23.56
CA GLY A 322 3.46 -24.17 -23.52
C GLY A 322 4.25 -25.12 -22.61
N ARG A 323 3.78 -26.35 -22.37
CA ARG A 323 4.52 -27.41 -21.68
C ARG A 323 4.77 -28.58 -22.59
#